data_AF-A0AAU0TBL8-F1
#
_entry.id   AF-A0AAU0TBL8-F1
#
_cell.length_a   1.000
_cell.length_b   1.000
_cell.length_c   1.000
_cell.angle_alpha   90.00
_cell.angle_beta   90.00
_cell.angle_gamma   90.00
#
_symmetry.space_group_name_H-M   'P 1'
#
loop_
_entity.id
_entity.type
_entity.pdbx_description
1 polymer ?
#
loop_
_entity_poly.entity_id
_entity_poly.type
_entity_poly.pdbx_seq_one_letter_code
_entity_poly.pdbx_strand_id
1 'polypeptide(L)'
;MAKKPKILPSIAWLEPRVRAMRVISLLCFLGLVGLLCAYYLMFADLHGARPWVILLIELVPLLVLAPGMINGSARGHSWMCFVVNLYFIKGALAAYDPNRQVFGLLEMGASLAVFCSALLYVRWRFQLNRKLAGEGEIGVA
;
A
#
# COMPACT_ATOMS: atom_id res chain seq x y z
N MET A 1 -11.95 13.66 31.74
CA MET A 1 -12.08 12.19 31.84
C MET A 1 -10.84 11.56 31.19
N ALA A 2 -9.84 11.14 31.97
CA ALA A 2 -8.59 10.59 31.45
C ALA A 2 -8.87 9.24 30.74
N LYS A 3 -8.59 9.16 29.43
CA LYS A 3 -8.70 7.90 28.67
C LYS A 3 -7.78 6.88 29.36
N LYS A 4 -8.37 5.79 29.90
CA LYS A 4 -7.62 4.64 30.44
C LYS A 4 -6.47 4.30 29.50
N PRO A 5 -5.22 4.20 29.98
CA PRO A 5 -4.07 3.95 29.12
C PRO A 5 -4.31 2.63 28.39
N LYS A 6 -4.50 2.70 27.08
CA LYS A 6 -4.78 1.55 26.25
C LYS A 6 -3.54 0.67 26.28
N ILE A 7 -3.62 -0.45 26.98
CA ILE A 7 -2.54 -1.41 27.16
C ILE A 7 -2.08 -1.82 25.75
N LEU A 8 -0.89 -1.36 25.35
CA LEU A 8 -0.32 -1.67 24.05
C LEU A 8 0.09 -3.15 24.05
N PRO A 9 -0.21 -3.91 22.98
CA PRO A 9 0.16 -5.33 22.88
C PRO A 9 1.67 -5.52 23.01
N SER A 10 2.10 -6.72 23.43
CA SER A 10 3.52 -7.03 23.64
C SER A 10 4.33 -6.96 22.35
N ILE A 11 5.61 -6.58 22.47
CA ILE A 11 6.53 -6.46 21.33
C ILE A 11 6.65 -7.79 20.57
N ALA A 12 6.74 -8.90 21.30
CA ALA A 12 6.79 -10.26 20.74
C ALA A 12 5.58 -10.63 19.87
N TRP A 13 4.43 -10.00 20.08
CA TRP A 13 3.23 -10.21 19.26
C TRP A 13 3.19 -9.27 18.03
N LEU A 14 3.73 -8.05 18.18
CA LEU A 14 3.74 -7.02 17.13
C LEU A 14 4.81 -7.27 16.06
N GLU A 15 6.03 -7.65 16.45
CA GLU A 15 7.15 -7.87 15.52
C GLU A 15 6.85 -8.84 14.36
N PRO A 16 6.36 -10.08 14.60
CA PRO A 16 6.10 -11.02 13.51
C PRO A 16 5.00 -10.50 12.57
N ARG A 17 4.00 -9.82 13.11
CA ARG A 17 2.88 -9.25 12.35
C ARG A 17 3.29 -8.07 11.50
N VAL A 18 4.13 -7.17 12.03
CA VAL A 18 4.71 -6.06 11.27
C VAL A 18 5.56 -6.58 10.11
N ARG A 19 6.38 -7.63 10.35
CA ARG A 19 7.18 -8.26 9.29
C ARG A 19 6.29 -8.93 8.23
N ALA A 20 5.28 -9.68 8.64
CA ALA A 20 4.34 -10.32 7.72
C ALA A 20 3.58 -9.30 6.86
N MET A 21 3.05 -8.23 7.46
CA MET A 21 2.33 -7.19 6.71
C MET A 21 3.23 -6.39 5.78
N ARG A 22 4.53 -6.23 6.11
CA ARG A 22 5.50 -5.64 5.18
C ARG A 22 5.67 -6.48 3.93
N VAL A 23 5.75 -7.81 4.09
CA VAL A 23 5.89 -8.72 2.96
C VAL A 23 4.60 -8.72 2.14
N ILE A 24 3.44 -8.77 2.80
CA ILE A 24 2.14 -8.74 2.11
C ILE A 24 1.95 -7.41 1.37
N SER A 25 2.28 -6.27 1.98
CA SER A 25 2.16 -4.96 1.31
C SER A 25 3.09 -4.86 0.10
N LEU A 26 4.32 -5.37 0.20
CA LEU A 26 5.25 -5.45 -0.92
C LEU A 26 4.75 -6.38 -2.03
N LEU A 27 4.21 -7.55 -1.69
CA LEU A 27 3.64 -8.48 -2.66
C LEU A 27 2.42 -7.88 -3.37
N CYS A 28 1.52 -7.23 -2.63
CA CYS A 28 0.38 -6.52 -3.22
C CYS A 28 0.84 -5.36 -4.12
N PHE A 29 1.87 -4.61 -3.71
CA PHE A 29 2.45 -3.53 -4.51
C PHE A 29 3.05 -4.05 -5.81
N LEU A 30 3.87 -5.09 -5.74
CA LEU A 30 4.45 -5.75 -6.91
C LEU A 30 3.35 -6.36 -7.79
N GLY A 31 2.27 -6.88 -7.20
CA GLY A 31 1.10 -7.36 -7.90
C GLY A 31 0.38 -6.25 -8.67
N LEU A 32 0.20 -5.07 -8.06
CA LEU A 32 -0.37 -3.89 -8.73
C LEU A 32 0.51 -3.42 -9.89
N VAL A 33 1.83 -3.30 -9.67
CA VAL A 33 2.80 -2.96 -10.72
C VAL A 33 2.78 -3.99 -11.84
N GLY A 34 2.75 -5.28 -11.50
CA GLY A 34 2.67 -6.38 -12.46
C GLY A 34 1.38 -6.35 -13.27
N LEU A 35 0.24 -6.02 -12.64
CA LEU A 35 -1.05 -5.85 -13.32
C LEU A 35 -1.01 -4.70 -14.33
N LEU A 36 -0.47 -3.55 -13.93
CA LEU A 36 -0.26 -2.38 -14.79
C LEU A 36 0.65 -2.74 -15.97
N CYS A 37 1.81 -3.34 -15.72
CA CYS A 37 2.73 -3.77 -16.77
C CYS A 37 2.07 -4.79 -17.72
N ALA A 38 1.42 -5.84 -17.20
CA ALA A 38 0.77 -6.85 -18.03
C ALA A 38 -0.31 -6.24 -18.93
N TYR A 39 -1.14 -5.34 -18.40
CA TYR A 39 -2.19 -4.69 -19.17
C TYR A 39 -1.64 -3.76 -20.26
N TYR A 40 -0.70 -2.88 -19.93
CA TYR A 40 -0.13 -1.93 -20.89
C TYR A 40 0.83 -2.58 -21.91
N LEU A 41 1.46 -3.71 -21.58
CA LEU A 41 2.37 -4.42 -22.48
C LEU A 41 1.67 -5.43 -23.38
N MET A 42 0.59 -6.07 -22.90
CA MET A 42 -0.06 -7.17 -23.61
C MET A 42 -1.39 -6.80 -24.26
N PHE A 43 -2.13 -5.83 -23.70
CA PHE A 43 -3.51 -5.54 -24.12
C PHE A 43 -3.74 -4.10 -24.61
N ALA A 44 -2.81 -3.18 -24.39
CA ALA A 44 -2.99 -1.79 -24.81
C ALA A 44 -2.72 -1.59 -26.31
N ASP A 45 -3.70 -1.98 -27.14
CA ASP A 45 -3.77 -1.57 -28.55
C ASP A 45 -4.50 -0.20 -28.66
N LEU A 46 -3.88 0.84 -28.09
CA LEU A 46 -4.38 2.21 -28.24
C LEU A 46 -3.91 2.75 -29.59
N HIS A 47 -4.84 2.75 -30.54
CA HIS A 47 -4.78 3.43 -31.84
C HIS A 47 -4.26 4.88 -31.73
N GLY A 48 -2.93 5.07 -31.75
CA GLY A 48 -2.27 6.38 -31.86
C GLY A 48 -1.73 7.02 -30.56
N ALA A 49 -2.01 6.49 -29.37
CA ALA A 49 -1.45 7.03 -28.10
C ALA A 49 -0.38 6.09 -27.54
N ARG A 50 0.86 6.58 -27.39
CA ARG A 50 2.03 5.79 -26.92
C ARG A 50 1.78 5.18 -25.53
N PRO A 51 1.41 3.88 -25.41
CA PRO A 51 0.99 3.28 -24.13
C PRO A 51 2.08 3.33 -23.07
N TRP A 52 3.33 3.27 -23.54
CA TRP A 52 4.55 3.40 -22.74
C TRP A 52 4.68 4.71 -21.98
N VAL A 53 4.20 5.84 -22.53
CA VAL A 53 4.30 7.15 -21.87
C VAL A 53 3.32 7.24 -20.70
N ILE A 54 2.11 6.71 -20.88
CA ILE A 54 1.08 6.64 -19.82
C ILE A 54 1.56 5.74 -18.69
N LEU A 55 2.09 4.55 -19.04
CA LEU A 55 2.68 3.63 -18.07
C LEU A 55 3.84 4.28 -17.31
N LEU A 56 4.70 5.07 -17.98
CA LEU A 56 5.82 5.75 -17.32
C LEU A 56 5.32 6.78 -16.31
N ILE A 57 4.34 7.61 -16.70
CA ILE A 57 3.76 8.63 -15.82
C ILE A 57 3.09 8.00 -14.58
N GLU A 58 2.48 6.83 -14.74
CA GLU A 58 1.89 6.07 -13.63
C GLU A 58 2.96 5.38 -12.77
N LEU A 59 3.97 4.77 -13.37
CA LEU A 59 5.04 4.11 -12.62
C LEU A 59 5.89 5.11 -11.82
N VAL A 60 6.07 6.35 -12.28
CA VAL A 60 6.88 7.37 -11.59
C VAL A 60 6.48 7.57 -10.12
N PRO A 61 5.22 7.89 -9.75
CA PRO A 61 4.83 8.03 -8.35
C PRO A 61 4.98 6.74 -7.55
N LEU A 62 4.79 5.56 -8.16
CA LEU A 62 5.05 4.28 -7.49
C LEU A 62 6.55 4.07 -7.24
N LEU A 63 7.41 4.38 -8.20
CA LEU A 63 8.86 4.23 -8.11
C LEU A 63 9.47 5.19 -7.09
N VAL A 64 8.92 6.40 -6.96
CA VAL A 64 9.33 7.35 -5.90
C VAL A 64 8.98 6.82 -4.51
N LEU A 65 7.86 6.10 -4.37
CA LEU A 65 7.42 5.53 -3.09
C LEU A 65 7.99 4.13 -2.80
N ALA A 66 8.42 3.41 -3.83
CA ALA A 66 9.03 2.08 -3.73
C ALA A 66 10.19 2.02 -2.72
N PRO A 67 11.22 2.89 -2.74
CA PRO A 67 12.29 2.86 -1.75
C PRO A 67 11.77 3.15 -0.33
N GLY A 68 10.73 3.98 -0.20
CA GLY A 68 10.07 4.28 1.07
C GLY A 68 9.37 3.07 1.70
N MET A 69 8.79 2.20 0.86
CA MET A 69 8.20 0.92 1.26
C MET A 69 9.26 -0.14 1.54
N ILE A 70 10.29 -0.25 0.69
CA ILE A 70 11.38 -1.23 0.83
C ILE A 70 12.15 -0.97 2.12
N ASN A 71 12.44 0.27 2.48
CA ASN A 71 13.11 0.61 3.74
C ASN A 71 12.24 0.35 4.98
N GLY A 72 10.98 -0.08 4.82
CA GLY A 72 10.09 -0.33 5.95
C GLY A 72 9.83 0.92 6.77
N SER A 73 9.87 2.10 6.15
CA SER A 73 9.55 3.34 6.87
C SER A 73 8.03 3.45 7.02
N ALA A 74 7.57 3.84 8.21
CA ALA A 74 6.14 4.06 8.45
C ALA A 74 5.59 5.15 7.51
N ARG A 75 6.38 6.22 7.27
CA ARG A 75 6.05 7.30 6.34
C ARG A 75 5.84 6.79 4.91
N GLY A 76 6.74 5.93 4.41
CA GLY A 76 6.62 5.38 3.05
C GLY A 76 5.34 4.57 2.84
N HIS A 77 4.95 3.76 3.82
CA HIS A 77 3.68 3.02 3.75
C HIS A 77 2.46 3.94 3.89
N SER A 78 2.54 5.00 4.71
CA SER A 78 1.48 6.01 4.80
C SER A 78 1.27 6.76 3.48
N TRP A 79 2.35 7.19 2.83
CA TRP A 79 2.29 7.82 1.51
C TRP A 79 1.73 6.87 0.44
N MET A 80 2.11 5.59 0.48
CA MET A 80 1.55 4.59 -0.42
C MET A 80 0.03 4.48 -0.26
N CYS A 81 -0.48 4.51 0.97
CA CYS A 81 -1.92 4.53 1.23
C CYS A 81 -2.62 5.72 0.56
N PHE A 82 -1.98 6.88 0.45
CA PHE A 82 -2.57 8.01 -0.27
C PHE A 82 -2.51 7.82 -1.78
N VAL A 83 -1.34 7.46 -2.31
CA VAL A 83 -1.15 7.31 -3.76
C VAL A 83 -2.00 6.18 -4.34
N VAL A 84 -2.16 5.06 -3.62
CA VAL A 84 -2.96 3.93 -4.09
C VAL A 84 -4.45 4.27 -4.24
N ASN A 85 -4.97 5.29 -3.53
CA ASN A 85 -6.35 5.74 -3.73
C ASN A 85 -6.55 6.37 -5.12
N LEU A 86 -5.52 7.01 -5.69
CA LEU A 86 -5.59 7.52 -7.06
C LEU A 86 -5.72 6.38 -8.08
N TYR A 87 -5.01 5.27 -7.85
CA TYR A 87 -5.14 4.04 -8.66
C TYR A 87 -6.51 3.40 -8.51
N PHE A 88 -7.08 3.41 -7.31
CA PHE A 88 -8.44 2.93 -7.09
C PHE A 88 -9.47 3.74 -7.88
N ILE A 89 -9.37 5.07 -7.87
CA ILE A 89 -10.26 5.95 -8.66
C ILE A 89 -10.09 5.67 -10.15
N LYS A 90 -8.85 5.51 -10.64
CA LYS A 90 -8.57 5.14 -12.02
C LYS A 90 -9.22 3.80 -12.38
N GLY A 91 -9.05 2.78 -11.56
CA GLY A 91 -9.65 1.47 -11.74
C GLY A 91 -11.18 1.55 -11.78
N ALA A 92 -11.78 2.38 -10.91
CA ALA A 92 -13.21 2.63 -10.91
C ALA A 92 -13.69 3.28 -12.22
N LEU A 93 -12.96 4.27 -12.74
CA LEU A 93 -13.26 4.89 -14.03
C LEU A 93 -13.14 3.87 -15.18
N ALA A 94 -12.11 3.03 -15.16
CA ALA A 94 -11.93 1.95 -16.14
C ALA A 94 -13.01 0.86 -16.02
N ALA A 95 -13.60 0.65 -14.84
CA ALA A 95 -14.70 -0.29 -14.63
C ALA A 95 -16.00 0.13 -15.32
N TYR A 96 -16.18 1.43 -15.58
CA TYR A 96 -17.33 1.96 -16.34
C TYR A 96 -17.17 1.81 -17.85
N ASP A 97 -15.96 1.59 -18.36
CA ASP A 97 -15.71 1.37 -19.79
C ASP A 97 -15.86 -0.14 -20.11
N PRO A 98 -16.83 -0.56 -20.96
CA PRO A 98 -17.06 -1.97 -21.27
C PRO A 98 -15.83 -2.69 -21.83
N ASN A 99 -14.95 -1.96 -22.52
CA ASN A 99 -13.74 -2.52 -23.12
C ASN A 99 -12.61 -2.73 -22.09
N ARG A 100 -12.69 -2.06 -20.92
CA ARG A 100 -11.66 -2.09 -19.87
C ARG A 100 -12.20 -2.53 -18.52
N GLN A 101 -13.45 -2.97 -18.46
CA GLN A 101 -14.17 -3.23 -17.22
C GLN A 101 -13.46 -4.23 -16.30
N VAL A 102 -12.99 -5.35 -16.87
CA VAL A 102 -12.28 -6.39 -16.12
C VAL A 102 -10.96 -5.86 -15.55
N PHE A 103 -10.21 -5.09 -16.34
CA PHE A 103 -8.98 -4.47 -15.87
C PHE A 103 -9.26 -3.45 -14.76
N GLY A 104 -10.28 -2.61 -14.92
CA GLY A 104 -10.68 -1.65 -13.89
C GLY A 104 -11.06 -2.32 -12.56
N LEU A 105 -11.79 -3.44 -12.62
CA LEU A 105 -12.13 -4.22 -11.43
C LEU A 105 -10.89 -4.82 -10.75
N LEU A 106 -9.96 -5.36 -11.54
CA LEU A 106 -8.69 -5.92 -11.03
C LEU A 106 -7.80 -4.83 -10.43
N GLU A 107 -7.69 -3.67 -11.07
CA GLU A 107 -6.91 -2.53 -10.58
C GLU A 107 -7.50 -1.97 -9.28
N MET A 108 -8.84 -1.85 -9.20
CA MET A 108 -9.54 -1.53 -7.95
C MET A 108 -9.24 -2.53 -6.84
N GLY A 109 -9.39 -3.83 -7.13
CA GLY A 109 -9.16 -4.90 -6.16
C GLY A 109 -7.72 -4.94 -5.65
N ALA A 110 -6.76 -4.84 -6.56
CA ALA A 110 -5.33 -4.79 -6.22
C ALA A 110 -4.98 -3.54 -5.39
N SER A 111 -5.51 -2.38 -5.79
CA SER A 111 -5.33 -1.12 -5.06
C SER A 111 -5.90 -1.20 -3.64
N LEU A 112 -7.08 -1.80 -3.48
CA LEU A 112 -7.69 -2.02 -2.16
C LEU A 112 -6.86 -2.98 -1.29
N ALA A 113 -6.31 -4.05 -1.87
CA ALA A 113 -5.46 -4.99 -1.16
C ALA A 113 -4.15 -4.33 -0.69
N VAL A 114 -3.52 -3.51 -1.53
CA VAL A 114 -2.36 -2.68 -1.17
C VAL A 114 -2.73 -1.71 -0.05
N PHE A 115 -3.87 -1.04 -0.15
CA PHE A 115 -4.34 -0.10 0.87
C PHE A 115 -4.53 -0.77 2.23
N CYS A 116 -5.26 -1.89 2.28
CA CYS A 116 -5.53 -2.61 3.52
C CYS A 116 -4.24 -3.14 4.17
N SER A 117 -3.35 -3.74 3.38
CA SER A 117 -2.07 -4.26 3.89
C SER A 117 -1.13 -3.16 4.37
N ALA A 118 -1.01 -2.05 3.64
CA ALA A 118 -0.21 -0.90 4.03
C ALA A 118 -0.78 -0.21 5.28
N LEU A 119 -2.09 -0.06 5.39
CA LEU A 119 -2.75 0.54 6.56
C LEU A 119 -2.51 -0.30 7.83
N LEU A 120 -2.66 -1.62 7.74
CA LEU A 120 -2.40 -2.54 8.85
C LEU A 120 -0.92 -2.48 9.27
N TYR A 121 0.00 -2.43 8.29
CA TYR A 121 1.42 -2.25 8.56
C TYR A 121 1.70 -0.94 9.31
N VAL A 122 1.20 0.20 8.84
CA VAL A 122 1.39 1.51 9.49
C VAL A 122 0.84 1.48 10.92
N ARG A 123 -0.35 0.91 11.09
CA ARG A 123 -1.01 0.80 12.40
C ARG A 123 -0.18 -0.01 13.40
N TRP A 124 0.34 -1.18 13.01
CA TRP A 124 1.14 -2.03 13.90
C TRP A 124 2.55 -1.48 14.09
N ARG A 125 3.17 -0.90 13.05
CA ARG A 125 4.48 -0.27 13.16
C ARG A 125 4.46 0.96 14.06
N PHE A 126 3.39 1.75 14.03
CA PHE A 126 3.22 2.89 14.94
C PHE A 126 3.06 2.44 16.40
N GLN A 127 2.30 1.37 16.66
CA GLN A 127 2.19 0.78 18.01
C GLN A 127 3.54 0.24 18.51
N LEU A 128 4.30 -0.43 17.63
CA LEU A 128 5.63 -0.94 17.95
C LEU A 128 6.61 0.20 18.29
N ASN A 129 6.67 1.24 17.46
CA ASN A 129 7.55 2.38 17.68
C ASN A 129 7.23 3.11 19.00
N ARG A 130 5.95 3.24 19.37
CA ARG A 130 5.54 3.83 20.65
C ARG A 130 5.95 2.96 21.85
N LYS A 131 5.78 1.64 21.75
CA LYS A 131 6.25 0.68 22.75
C LYS A 131 7.78 0.72 22.92
N LEU A 132 8.53 0.80 21.82
CA LEU A 132 9.98 0.93 21.84
C LEU A 132 10.46 2.27 22.41
N ALA A 133 9.65 3.33 22.29
CA ALA A 133 9.93 4.63 22.91
C ALA A 133 9.62 4.66 24.43
N GLY A 134 9.31 3.52 25.05
CA GLY A 134 9.09 3.40 26.49
C GLY A 134 7.64 3.68 26.95
N GLU A 135 6.70 3.95 26.05
CA GLU A 135 5.28 4.09 26.43
C GLU A 135 4.70 2.73 26.87
N GLY A 136 4.64 2.50 28.18
CA GLY A 136 4.10 1.30 28.80
C GLY A 136 4.95 0.71 29.94
N GLU A 137 6.16 1.22 30.15
CA GLU A 137 6.91 1.03 31.39
C GLU A 137 6.34 2.01 32.43
N ILE A 138 5.20 1.65 33.01
CA ILE A 138 4.74 2.31 34.22
C ILE A 138 5.70 1.81 35.32
N GLY A 139 6.42 2.75 35.93
CA GLY A 139 7.60 2.54 36.75
C GLY A 139 7.50 1.35 37.71
N VAL A 140 8.52 0.51 37.65
CA VAL A 140 9.00 -0.20 38.84
C VAL A 140 9.81 0.84 39.62
N ALA A 141 9.14 1.55 40.52
CA ALA A 141 9.74 2.32 41.60
C ALA A 141 8.95 2.02 42.87
#